data_AF-R1I2U8-F1
#
_entry.id   AF-R1I2U8-F1
#
_cell.length_a   1.000
_cell.length_b   1.000
_cell.length_c   1.000
_cell.angle_alpha   90.00
_cell.angle_beta   90.00
_cell.angle_gamma   90.00
#
_symmetry.space_group_name_H-M   'P 1'
#
loop_
_entity.id
_entity.type
_entity.pdbx_description
1 polymer ?
#
loop_
_entity_poly.entity_id
_entity_poly.type
_entity_poly.pdbx_seq_one_letter_code
_entity_poly.pdbx_strand_id
1 'polypeptide(L)'
;MTFPLPESFALTFRGYDREQVDARIDELLTEIRLLTADRDAAVAEAENLARRLEQARSDTAALRARTDRLCRTPADPAAVGDRVRHLLQLAHAEADGVVAEARERAAAIVREAEETAARKVEDARVLAARETEYARRRAERLAAIERRTADRLRQADAFLAEAAGLLDGDPRLPAAA
;
A
#
# COMPACT_ATOMS: atom_id res chain seq x y z
N MET A 1 -1.49 23.10 6.79
CA MET A 1 -1.37 22.67 8.19
C MET A 1 -1.02 23.90 9.01
N THR A 2 -1.85 24.30 9.96
CA THR A 2 -1.59 25.49 10.80
C THR A 2 -0.91 25.02 12.07
N PHE A 3 0.37 25.34 12.25
CA PHE A 3 1.08 25.09 13.51
C PHE A 3 0.77 26.25 14.46
N PRO A 4 0.25 25.99 15.68
CA PRO A 4 -0.07 27.07 16.62
C PRO A 4 1.22 27.74 17.09
N LEU A 5 1.27 29.06 16.94
CA LEU A 5 2.39 29.89 17.37
C LEU A 5 2.30 30.14 18.89
N PRO A 6 3.34 29.86 19.70
CA PRO A 6 3.37 30.31 21.09
C PRO A 6 3.29 31.84 21.18
N GLU A 7 2.43 32.34 22.06
CA GLU A 7 2.12 33.76 22.24
C GLU A 7 3.28 34.56 22.88
N SER A 8 4.24 33.90 23.54
CA SER A 8 5.47 34.54 24.08
C SER A 8 6.58 33.53 24.42
N PHE A 9 7.82 34.03 24.57
CA PHE A 9 8.97 33.26 25.06
C PHE A 9 9.08 33.33 26.59
N ALA A 10 9.55 32.26 27.21
CA ALA A 10 9.88 32.21 28.63
C ALA A 10 10.99 33.20 28.96
N LEU A 11 10.89 33.84 30.12
CA LEU A 11 11.87 34.80 30.62
C LEU A 11 12.86 34.10 31.57
N THR A 12 14.14 34.39 31.39
CA THR A 12 15.25 33.98 32.26
C THR A 12 15.94 35.23 32.85
N PHE A 13 16.92 35.05 33.75
CA PHE A 13 17.62 36.19 34.33
C PHE A 13 18.31 37.00 33.22
N ARG A 14 17.80 38.22 32.98
CA ARG A 14 18.22 39.17 31.94
C ARG A 14 17.82 38.82 30.49
N GLY A 15 16.68 38.18 30.25
CA GLY A 15 16.15 38.12 28.87
C GLY A 15 15.19 36.97 28.62
N TYR A 16 15.01 36.63 27.35
CA TYR A 16 14.30 35.43 26.92
C TYR A 16 15.19 34.18 27.00
N ASP A 17 14.57 33.03 27.12
CA ASP A 17 15.24 31.74 26.99
C ASP A 17 15.82 31.58 25.58
N ARG A 18 17.15 31.51 25.50
CA ARG A 18 17.87 31.43 24.24
C ARG A 18 17.57 30.14 23.48
N GLU A 19 17.44 29.01 24.17
CA GLU A 19 17.16 27.72 23.52
C GLU A 19 15.77 27.74 22.88
N GLN A 20 14.80 28.35 23.56
CA GLN A 20 13.44 28.51 23.02
C GLN A 20 13.41 29.45 21.81
N VAL A 21 14.19 30.55 21.84
CA VAL A 21 14.29 31.48 20.71
C VAL A 21 14.96 30.82 19.51
N ASP A 22 16.07 30.12 19.72
CA ASP A 22 16.81 29.44 18.65
C ASP A 22 15.93 28.37 17.99
N ALA A 23 15.26 27.51 18.78
CA ALA A 23 14.33 26.51 18.28
C ALA A 23 13.18 27.14 17.45
N ARG A 24 12.68 28.29 17.90
CA ARG A 24 11.61 29.00 17.19
C ARG A 24 12.06 29.60 15.87
N ILE A 25 13.27 30.14 15.82
CA ILE A 25 13.87 30.66 14.58
C ILE A 25 14.03 29.49 13.60
N ASP A 26 14.49 28.34 14.04
CA ASP A 26 14.64 27.15 13.20
C ASP A 26 13.30 26.63 12.66
N GLU A 27 12.25 26.62 13.50
CA GLU A 27 10.88 26.31 13.07
C GLU A 27 10.38 27.30 12.01
N LEU A 28 10.52 28.61 12.25
CA LEU A 28 10.10 29.65 11.30
C LEU A 28 10.88 29.59 9.98
N LEU A 29 12.18 29.32 10.03
CA LEU A 29 12.99 29.14 8.83
C LEU A 29 12.53 27.91 8.03
N THR A 30 12.13 26.84 8.71
CA THR A 30 11.57 25.65 8.07
C THR A 30 10.21 25.95 7.44
N GLU A 31 9.34 26.69 8.13
CA GLU A 31 8.05 27.13 7.61
C GLU A 31 8.20 28.04 6.38
N ILE A 32 9.11 29.02 6.43
CA ILE A 32 9.38 29.91 5.29
C ILE A 32 9.88 29.11 4.08
N ARG A 33 10.76 28.12 4.29
CA ARG A 33 11.24 27.25 3.20
C ARG A 33 10.10 26.44 2.59
N LEU A 34 9.23 25.88 3.41
CA LEU A 34 8.06 25.13 2.94
C LEU A 34 7.10 26.02 2.15
N LEU A 35 6.74 27.20 2.70
CA LEU A 35 5.87 28.17 2.03
C LEU A 35 6.47 28.69 0.72
N THR A 36 7.79 28.86 0.67
CA THR A 36 8.49 29.26 -0.55
C THR A 36 8.40 28.15 -1.61
N ALA A 37 8.62 26.89 -1.22
CA ALA A 37 8.48 25.76 -2.13
C ALA A 37 7.04 25.60 -2.65
N ASP A 38 6.04 25.74 -1.78
CA ASP A 38 4.63 25.68 -2.14
C ASP A 38 4.25 26.81 -3.10
N ARG A 39 4.73 28.04 -2.85
CA ARG A 39 4.54 29.19 -3.74
C ARG A 39 5.16 28.92 -5.11
N ASP A 40 6.39 28.44 -5.14
CA ASP A 40 7.11 28.21 -6.40
C ASP A 40 6.42 27.10 -7.22
N ALA A 41 5.90 26.05 -6.55
CA ALA A 41 5.07 25.03 -7.19
C ALA A 41 3.76 25.60 -7.77
N ALA A 42 3.07 26.44 -7.00
CA ALA A 42 1.83 27.09 -7.45
C ALA A 42 2.07 28.04 -8.64
N VAL A 43 3.18 28.78 -8.64
CA VAL A 43 3.57 29.65 -9.77
C VAL A 43 3.84 28.82 -11.02
N ALA A 44 4.59 27.72 -10.91
CA ALA A 44 4.88 26.83 -12.04
C ALA A 44 3.59 26.20 -12.62
N GLU A 45 2.63 25.84 -11.76
CA GLU A 45 1.33 25.34 -12.18
C GLU A 45 0.51 26.43 -12.90
N ALA A 46 0.46 27.64 -12.35
CA ALA A 46 -0.24 28.77 -12.96
C ALA A 46 0.32 29.10 -14.36
N GLU A 47 1.65 29.08 -14.53
CA GLU A 47 2.28 29.28 -15.84
C GLU A 47 1.95 28.15 -16.82
N ASN A 48 1.90 26.90 -16.36
CA ASN A 48 1.49 25.77 -17.19
C ASN A 48 0.03 25.93 -17.65
N LEU A 49 -0.87 26.27 -16.73
CA LEU A 49 -2.28 26.54 -17.04
C LEU A 49 -2.43 27.70 -18.03
N ALA A 50 -1.65 28.77 -17.89
CA ALA A 50 -1.65 29.90 -18.82
C ALA A 50 -1.23 29.46 -20.24
N ARG A 51 -0.16 28.66 -20.37
CA ARG A 51 0.27 28.10 -21.67
C ARG A 51 -0.82 27.22 -22.29
N ARG A 52 -1.47 26.36 -21.50
CA ARG A 52 -2.56 25.49 -21.96
C ARG A 52 -3.78 26.29 -22.41
N LEU A 53 -4.12 27.37 -21.70
CA LEU A 53 -5.21 28.26 -22.06
C LEU A 53 -4.93 28.96 -23.40
N GLU A 54 -3.71 29.45 -23.61
CA GLU A 54 -3.35 30.11 -24.86
C GLU A 54 -3.36 29.13 -26.05
N GLN A 55 -2.86 27.92 -25.85
CA GLN A 55 -2.95 26.85 -26.85
C GLN A 55 -4.42 26.56 -27.22
N ALA A 56 -5.28 26.37 -26.23
CA ALA A 56 -6.70 26.11 -26.47
C ALA A 56 -7.42 27.26 -27.18
N ARG A 57 -7.04 28.52 -26.89
CA ARG A 57 -7.55 29.72 -27.58
C ARG A 57 -7.10 29.73 -29.05
N SER A 58 -5.83 29.44 -29.31
CA SER A 58 -5.28 29.33 -30.67
C SER A 58 -5.99 28.24 -31.47
N ASP A 59 -6.17 27.06 -30.89
CA ASP A 59 -6.86 25.92 -31.53
C ASP A 59 -8.31 26.28 -31.85
N THR A 60 -9.01 26.92 -30.91
CA THR A 60 -10.39 27.39 -31.13
C THR A 60 -10.46 28.41 -32.27
N ALA A 61 -9.53 29.36 -32.34
CA ALA A 61 -9.46 30.34 -33.42
C ALA A 61 -9.21 29.66 -34.78
N ALA A 62 -8.29 28.69 -34.82
CA ALA A 62 -7.99 27.92 -36.02
C ALA A 62 -9.20 27.09 -36.50
N LEU A 63 -9.91 26.43 -35.58
CA LEU A 63 -11.12 25.67 -35.88
C LEU A 63 -12.26 26.56 -36.39
N ARG A 64 -12.46 27.74 -35.77
CA ARG A 64 -13.44 28.73 -36.25
C ARG A 64 -13.08 29.22 -37.65
N ALA A 65 -11.82 29.58 -37.91
CA ALA A 65 -11.38 30.00 -39.24
C ALA A 65 -11.51 28.89 -40.30
N ARG A 66 -11.31 27.62 -39.91
CA ARG A 66 -11.55 26.47 -40.79
C ARG A 66 -13.05 26.32 -41.09
N THR A 67 -13.89 26.40 -40.07
CA THR A 67 -15.35 26.30 -40.20
C THR A 67 -15.91 27.42 -41.08
N ASP A 68 -15.50 28.66 -40.83
CA ASP A 68 -15.89 29.83 -41.63
C ASP A 68 -15.50 29.67 -43.11
N ARG A 69 -14.31 29.16 -43.40
CA ARG A 69 -13.89 28.85 -44.78
C ARG A 69 -14.79 27.79 -45.40
N LEU A 70 -15.06 26.70 -44.67
CA LEU A 70 -15.94 25.62 -45.14
C LEU A 70 -17.37 26.10 -45.39
N CYS A 71 -17.88 27.04 -44.58
CA CYS A 71 -19.23 27.60 -44.71
C CYS A 71 -19.33 28.67 -45.81
N ARG A 72 -18.27 29.44 -46.06
CA ARG A 72 -18.26 30.51 -47.09
C ARG A 72 -17.98 30.01 -48.49
N THR A 73 -17.35 28.86 -48.67
CA THR A 73 -17.25 28.23 -49.99
C THR A 73 -18.59 27.53 -50.28
N PRO A 74 -19.42 27.99 -51.23
CA PRO A 74 -20.57 27.21 -51.66
C PRO A 74 -20.01 25.87 -52.15
N ALA A 75 -20.48 24.78 -51.56
CA ALA A 75 -20.04 23.46 -51.95
C ALA A 75 -20.34 23.26 -53.43
N ASP A 76 -19.30 23.05 -54.23
CA ASP A 76 -19.44 22.42 -55.54
C ASP A 76 -20.21 21.09 -55.31
N PRO A 77 -21.38 20.89 -55.95
CA PRO A 77 -22.19 19.68 -55.80
C PRO A 77 -21.39 18.39 -56.03
N ALA A 78 -20.31 18.45 -56.83
CA ALA A 78 -19.42 17.32 -57.07
C ALA A 78 -18.54 16.94 -55.85
N ALA A 79 -18.18 17.90 -54.99
CA ALA A 79 -17.27 17.71 -53.85
C ALA A 79 -17.95 17.14 -52.59
N VAL A 80 -19.27 16.93 -52.62
CA VAL A 80 -20.02 16.33 -51.50
C VAL A 80 -19.68 14.85 -51.34
N GLY A 81 -19.53 14.11 -52.45
CA GLY A 81 -19.20 12.68 -52.42
C GLY A 81 -17.83 12.39 -51.82
N ASP A 82 -16.81 13.20 -52.15
CA ASP A 82 -15.47 13.05 -51.57
C ASP A 82 -15.45 13.36 -50.08
N ARG A 83 -16.24 14.34 -49.63
CA ARG A 83 -16.37 14.66 -48.21
C ARG A 83 -17.05 13.54 -47.42
N VAL A 84 -18.12 12.96 -47.96
CA VAL A 84 -18.78 11.80 -47.33
C VAL A 84 -17.83 10.61 -47.26
N ARG A 85 -17.05 10.34 -48.32
CA ARG A 85 -16.01 9.30 -48.31
C ARG A 85 -14.95 9.56 -47.24
N HIS A 86 -14.46 10.80 -47.12
CA HIS A 86 -13.47 11.16 -46.10
C HIS A 86 -14.03 11.06 -44.67
N LEU A 87 -15.28 11.50 -44.45
CA LEU A 87 -15.97 11.34 -43.16
C LEU A 87 -16.18 9.87 -42.79
N LEU A 88 -16.55 9.02 -43.75
CA LEU A 88 -16.68 7.58 -43.53
C LEU A 88 -15.33 6.94 -43.20
N GLN A 89 -14.26 7.33 -43.90
CA GLN A 89 -12.90 6.87 -43.58
C GLN A 89 -12.47 7.29 -42.17
N LEU A 90 -12.75 8.54 -41.78
CA LEU A 90 -12.45 9.05 -40.45
C LEU A 90 -13.26 8.30 -39.38
N ALA A 91 -14.54 8.05 -39.65
CA ALA A 91 -15.41 7.30 -38.74
C ALA A 91 -14.98 5.83 -38.60
N HIS A 92 -14.49 5.20 -39.67
CA HIS A 92 -13.93 3.85 -39.60
C HIS A 92 -12.63 3.83 -38.80
N ALA A 93 -11.72 4.78 -39.06
CA ALA A 93 -10.49 4.91 -38.29
C ALA A 93 -10.76 5.13 -36.80
N GLU A 94 -11.75 5.96 -36.46
CA GLU A 94 -12.18 6.20 -35.08
C GLU A 94 -12.78 4.92 -34.46
N ALA A 95 -13.64 4.21 -35.19
CA ALA A 95 -14.22 2.95 -34.71
C ALA A 95 -13.14 1.88 -34.43
N ASP A 96 -12.16 1.76 -35.33
CA ASP A 96 -11.01 0.87 -35.16
C ASP A 96 -10.17 1.28 -33.94
N GLY A 97 -9.97 2.59 -33.73
CA GLY A 97 -9.31 3.15 -32.55
C GLY A 97 -10.03 2.78 -31.25
N VAL A 98 -11.34 2.97 -31.20
CA VAL A 98 -12.17 2.61 -30.03
C VAL A 98 -12.10 1.11 -29.74
N VAL A 99 -12.15 0.27 -30.76
CA VAL A 99 -12.05 -1.20 -30.58
C VAL A 99 -10.66 -1.60 -30.10
N ALA A 100 -9.60 -1.00 -30.65
CA ALA A 100 -8.22 -1.26 -30.22
C ALA A 100 -8.02 -0.86 -28.75
N GLU A 101 -8.47 0.33 -28.36
CA GLU A 101 -8.36 0.81 -26.98
C GLU A 101 -9.18 -0.06 -26.02
N ALA A 102 -10.40 -0.45 -26.41
CA ALA A 102 -11.23 -1.35 -25.61
C ALA A 102 -10.55 -2.71 -25.40
N ARG A 103 -9.89 -3.26 -26.43
CA ARG A 103 -9.13 -4.51 -26.32
C ARG A 103 -7.92 -4.37 -25.39
N GLU A 104 -7.18 -3.27 -25.49
CA GLU A 104 -6.04 -2.99 -24.61
C GLU A 104 -6.48 -2.87 -23.15
N ARG A 105 -7.55 -2.10 -22.88
CA ARG A 105 -8.13 -1.98 -21.54
C ARG A 105 -8.62 -3.32 -21.00
N ALA A 106 -9.29 -4.13 -21.82
CA ALA A 106 -9.73 -5.47 -21.42
C ALA A 106 -8.54 -6.38 -21.07
N ALA A 107 -7.48 -6.35 -21.88
CA ALA A 107 -6.26 -7.13 -21.61
C ALA A 107 -5.56 -6.67 -20.32
N ALA A 108 -5.52 -5.36 -20.05
CA ALA A 108 -4.97 -4.82 -18.81
C ALA A 108 -5.76 -5.29 -17.57
N ILE A 109 -7.10 -5.26 -17.65
CA ILE A 109 -7.98 -5.73 -16.56
C ILE A 109 -7.74 -7.22 -16.29
N VAL A 110 -7.66 -8.05 -17.33
CA VAL A 110 -7.39 -9.49 -17.18
C VAL A 110 -6.03 -9.72 -16.52
N ARG A 111 -4.98 -9.03 -16.97
CA ARG A 111 -3.65 -9.14 -16.38
C ARG A 111 -3.64 -8.76 -14.90
N GLU A 112 -4.27 -7.64 -14.55
CA GLU A 112 -4.37 -7.19 -13.16
C GLU A 112 -5.15 -8.20 -12.28
N ALA A 113 -6.24 -8.77 -12.82
CA ALA A 113 -7.01 -9.79 -12.14
C ALA A 113 -6.19 -11.07 -11.90
N GLU A 114 -5.43 -11.51 -12.90
CA GLU A 114 -4.52 -12.67 -12.80
C GLU A 114 -3.41 -12.44 -11.78
N GLU A 115 -2.76 -11.27 -11.81
CA GLU A 115 -1.74 -10.89 -10.82
C GLU A 115 -2.31 -10.86 -9.40
N THR A 116 -3.51 -10.29 -9.23
CA THR A 116 -4.19 -10.24 -7.93
C THR A 116 -4.57 -11.63 -7.44
N ALA A 117 -5.09 -12.48 -8.33
CA ALA A 117 -5.42 -13.86 -8.00
C ALA A 117 -4.16 -14.66 -7.60
N ALA A 118 -3.06 -14.52 -8.34
CA ALA A 118 -1.79 -15.16 -8.02
C ALA A 118 -1.26 -14.74 -6.65
N ARG A 119 -1.30 -13.44 -6.32
CA ARG A 119 -0.92 -12.93 -4.99
C ARG A 119 -1.77 -13.54 -3.89
N LYS A 120 -3.10 -13.57 -4.05
CA LYS A 120 -4.02 -14.16 -3.06
C LYS A 120 -3.75 -15.65 -2.84
N VAL A 121 -3.46 -16.40 -3.91
CA VAL A 121 -3.10 -17.82 -3.80
C VAL A 121 -1.81 -18.00 -3.02
N GLU A 122 -0.80 -17.18 -3.29
CA GLU A 122 0.48 -17.25 -2.58
C GLU A 122 0.32 -16.87 -1.10
N ASP A 123 -0.39 -15.79 -0.80
CA ASP A 123 -0.69 -15.39 0.57
C ASP A 123 -1.44 -16.50 1.33
N ALA A 124 -2.44 -17.12 0.70
CA ALA A 124 -3.18 -18.23 1.27
C ALA A 124 -2.27 -19.45 1.54
N ARG A 125 -1.33 -19.75 0.65
CA ARG A 125 -0.34 -20.82 0.84
C ARG A 125 0.60 -20.52 2.02
N VAL A 126 1.10 -19.30 2.11
CA VAL A 126 1.97 -18.87 3.21
C VAL A 126 1.24 -18.97 4.55
N LEU A 127 -0.02 -18.52 4.60
CA LEU A 127 -0.84 -18.62 5.80
C LEU A 127 -1.10 -20.09 6.18
N ALA A 128 -1.49 -20.92 5.22
CA ALA A 128 -1.69 -22.36 5.46
C ALA A 128 -0.42 -23.04 5.97
N ALA A 129 0.74 -22.73 5.38
CA ALA A 129 2.02 -23.26 5.84
C ALA A 129 2.32 -22.85 7.30
N ARG A 130 2.09 -21.58 7.66
CA ARG A 130 2.27 -21.09 9.03
C ARG A 130 1.34 -21.80 10.02
N GLU A 131 0.09 -22.00 9.67
CA GLU A 131 -0.88 -22.71 10.51
C GLU A 131 -0.47 -24.18 10.71
N THR A 132 -0.05 -24.87 9.64
CA THR A 132 0.42 -26.25 9.75
C THR A 132 1.66 -26.38 10.63
N GLU A 133 2.61 -25.45 10.51
CA GLU A 133 3.81 -25.41 11.34
C GLU A 133 3.48 -25.11 12.81
N TYR A 134 2.55 -24.18 13.06
CA TYR A 134 2.07 -23.89 14.41
C TYR A 134 1.40 -25.11 15.05
N ALA A 135 0.52 -25.78 14.32
CA ALA A 135 -0.16 -26.99 14.77
C ALA A 135 0.85 -28.12 15.05
N ARG A 136 1.84 -28.30 14.17
CA ARG A 136 2.92 -29.27 14.35
C ARG A 136 3.72 -29.01 15.63
N ARG A 137 4.20 -27.77 15.82
CA ARG A 137 4.93 -27.39 17.04
C ARG A 137 4.09 -27.58 18.30
N ARG A 138 2.78 -27.32 18.22
CA ARG A 138 1.86 -27.54 19.34
C ARG A 138 1.76 -29.04 19.67
N ALA A 139 1.59 -29.89 18.66
CA ALA A 139 1.56 -31.33 18.83
C ALA A 139 2.87 -31.88 19.43
N GLU A 140 4.01 -31.41 18.93
CA GLU A 140 5.34 -31.78 19.46
C GLU A 140 5.51 -31.36 20.93
N ARG A 141 5.05 -30.16 21.31
CA ARG A 141 5.05 -29.72 22.73
C ARG A 141 4.18 -30.61 23.62
N LEU A 142 2.98 -30.95 23.17
CA LEU A 142 2.07 -31.82 23.92
C LEU A 142 2.67 -33.22 24.10
N ALA A 143 3.20 -33.81 23.01
CA ALA A 143 3.87 -35.11 23.07
C ALA A 143 5.09 -35.10 24.01
N ALA A 144 5.84 -33.99 24.06
CA ALA A 144 6.96 -33.85 25.00
C ALA A 144 6.48 -33.78 26.46
N ILE A 145 5.36 -33.12 26.74
CA ILE A 145 4.75 -33.09 28.08
C ILE A 145 4.28 -34.51 28.47
N GLU A 146 3.56 -35.19 27.58
CA GLU A 146 3.08 -36.57 27.82
C GLU A 146 4.23 -37.52 28.13
N ARG A 147 5.32 -37.48 27.34
CA ARG A 147 6.53 -38.29 27.59
C ARG A 147 7.11 -38.04 28.98
N ARG A 148 7.31 -36.76 29.35
CA ARG A 148 7.84 -36.39 30.67
C ARG A 148 6.93 -36.86 31.81
N THR A 149 5.62 -36.75 31.64
CA THR A 149 4.66 -37.23 32.65
C THR A 149 4.73 -38.75 32.77
N ALA A 150 4.79 -39.48 31.66
CA ALA A 150 4.94 -40.93 31.66
C ALA A 150 6.27 -41.39 32.29
N ASP A 151 7.37 -40.69 32.01
CA ASP A 151 8.68 -40.93 32.65
C ASP A 151 8.61 -40.75 34.17
N ARG A 152 7.98 -39.66 34.64
CA ARG A 152 7.81 -39.40 36.07
C ARG A 152 6.96 -40.44 36.77
N LEU A 153 5.85 -40.89 36.14
CA LEU A 153 5.02 -41.96 36.69
C LEU A 153 5.82 -43.26 36.80
N ARG A 154 6.57 -43.65 35.76
CA ARG A 154 7.45 -44.82 35.81
C ARG A 154 8.49 -44.73 36.93
N GLN A 155 9.10 -43.56 37.13
CA GLN A 155 10.06 -43.34 38.21
C GLN A 155 9.41 -43.46 39.59
N ALA A 156 8.20 -42.93 39.76
CA ALA A 156 7.44 -43.06 41.00
C ALA A 156 7.07 -44.51 41.29
N ASP A 157 6.58 -45.25 40.28
CA ASP A 157 6.25 -46.67 40.40
C ASP A 157 7.48 -47.50 40.78
N ALA A 158 8.63 -47.23 40.15
CA ALA A 158 9.90 -47.90 40.47
C ALA A 158 10.36 -47.61 41.90
N PHE A 159 10.27 -46.35 42.36
CA PHE A 159 10.62 -45.96 43.72
C PHE A 159 9.70 -46.63 44.76
N LEU A 160 8.39 -46.70 44.49
CA LEU A 160 7.43 -47.39 45.35
C LEU A 160 7.72 -48.90 45.42
N ALA A 161 8.09 -49.53 44.30
CA ALA A 161 8.48 -50.94 44.26
C ALA A 161 9.77 -51.21 45.04
N GLU A 162 10.77 -50.31 44.94
CA GLU A 162 12.01 -50.38 45.72
C GLU A 162 11.73 -50.27 47.23
N ALA A 163 10.91 -49.29 47.63
CA ALA A 163 10.51 -49.12 49.03
C ALA A 163 9.74 -50.33 49.59
N ALA A 164 8.86 -50.93 48.79
CA ALA A 164 8.15 -52.16 49.16
C ALA A 164 9.11 -53.34 49.36
N GLY A 165 10.10 -53.51 48.47
CA GLY A 165 11.12 -54.55 48.60
C GLY A 165 12.00 -54.39 49.85
N LEU A 166 12.27 -53.14 50.28
CA LEU A 166 12.98 -52.85 51.53
C LEU A 166 12.16 -53.20 52.77
N LEU A 167 10.83 -53.00 52.73
CA LEU A 167 9.92 -53.33 53.84
C LEU A 167 9.68 -54.84 53.94
N ASP A 168 9.63 -55.56 52.81
CA ASP A 168 9.54 -57.03 52.77
C ASP A 168 10.88 -57.71 53.12
N GLY A 169 11.98 -56.98 53.01
CA GLY A 169 13.35 -57.42 53.26
C GLY A 169 13.83 -57.33 54.71
N ASP A 170 12.95 -57.10 55.70
CA ASP A 170 13.28 -57.18 57.13
C ASP A 170 12.88 -58.57 57.69
N PRO A 171 13.78 -59.56 57.73
CA PRO A 171 13.50 -60.83 58.36
C PRO A 171 13.69 -60.65 59.86
N ARG A 172 12.59 -60.30 60.54
CA ARG A 172 12.32 -60.55 61.97
C ARG A 172 13.50 -60.29 62.93
N LEU A 173 13.34 -59.25 63.75
CA LEU A 173 13.83 -59.25 65.14
C LEU A 173 13.68 -60.65 65.75
N PRO A 174 14.76 -61.30 66.23
CA PRO A 174 14.64 -62.58 66.89
C PRO A 174 13.93 -62.37 68.22
N ALA A 175 12.78 -63.03 68.37
CA ALA A 175 12.19 -63.30 69.66
C ALA A 175 13.17 -64.14 70.48
N ALA A 176 13.64 -63.62 71.61
CA ALA A 176 14.43 -64.37 72.56
C ALA A 176 14.05 -64.00 74.01
N ALA A 177 13.54 -65.03 74.68
CA ALA A 177 13.40 -65.28 76.12
C ALA A 177 12.42 -64.43 76.94
#